data_AF-A0A2N1Q9V5-F1
#
_entry.id   AF-A0A2N1Q9V5-F1
#
_cell.length_a   1.000
_cell.length_b   1.000
_cell.length_c   1.000
_cell.angle_alpha   90.00
_cell.angle_beta   90.00
_cell.angle_gamma   90.00
#
_symmetry.space_group_name_H-M   'P 1'
#
loop_
_entity.id
_entity.type
_entity.pdbx_description
1 polymer ?
#
loop_
_entity_poly.entity_id
_entity_poly.type
_entity_poly.pdbx_seq_one_letter_code
_entity_poly.pdbx_strand_id
1 'polypeptide(L)'
;MATIQIKRRTTAGTGPLVGTTGTVKAGEPLVDFSGEHLYIAKADKTASVSVPLAEADYLKIPGVAKVDTQIDTKITALGLGTAATKNTGTGNGNIPILDADGKLSDSVIPKVAITNTWVVASQAAMLALSNAQEGDVAVRTDINKSFILKTTGYATLANWQELLTPTDSVTSVNGSTGAVTVTLAGLGGVSTTTYNAHVAADVHLTTTQKNILANVLNTRIFDGTGSESLGTLAGFDAAVIPDAIKVYQVVDSNYTPSVVKYQIGIDTTKVLQPSSIIDGGTY
;
A
#
# COMPACT_ATOMS: atom_id res chain seq x y z
N MET A 1 -28.51 -71.70 46.78
CA MET A 1 -28.10 -70.35 46.31
C MET A 1 -27.87 -69.50 47.54
N ALA A 2 -26.70 -68.87 47.69
CA ALA A 2 -26.49 -67.89 48.77
C ALA A 2 -27.17 -66.58 48.36
N THR A 3 -28.14 -66.12 49.14
CA THR A 3 -28.80 -64.83 48.91
C THR A 3 -27.97 -63.74 49.59
N ILE A 4 -27.38 -62.84 48.81
CA ILE A 4 -26.67 -61.68 49.37
C ILE A 4 -27.73 -60.69 49.86
N GLN A 5 -27.80 -60.49 51.17
CA GLN A 5 -28.64 -59.45 51.76
C GLN A 5 -27.89 -58.11 51.71
N ILE A 6 -28.42 -57.14 50.96
CA ILE A 6 -27.91 -55.78 50.93
C ILE A 6 -28.69 -54.96 51.96
N LYS A 7 -28.02 -54.48 53.00
CA LYS A 7 -28.66 -53.58 53.97
C LYS A 7 -28.60 -52.14 53.47
N ARG A 8 -29.78 -51.52 53.39
CA ARG A 8 -29.93 -50.07 53.20
C ARG A 8 -29.90 -49.41 54.57
N ARG A 9 -29.22 -48.26 54.69
CA ARG A 9 -29.44 -47.36 55.82
C ARG A 9 -30.84 -46.76 55.67
N THR A 10 -31.68 -46.89 56.70
CA THR A 10 -33.07 -46.39 56.69
C THR A 10 -33.21 -45.00 57.30
N THR A 11 -32.12 -44.39 57.77
CA THR A 11 -32.07 -43.06 58.39
C THR A 11 -31.31 -42.06 57.52
N ALA A 12 -31.71 -40.78 57.57
CA ALA A 12 -31.06 -39.69 56.85
C ALA A 12 -29.60 -39.53 57.32
N GLY A 13 -28.64 -39.74 56.41
CA GLY A 13 -27.22 -39.52 56.66
C GLY A 13 -26.32 -40.39 55.78
N THR A 14 -25.18 -39.85 55.36
CA THR A 14 -24.15 -40.55 54.58
C THR A 14 -23.30 -41.48 55.47
N GLY A 15 -22.74 -42.55 54.90
CA GLY A 15 -21.87 -43.52 55.58
C GLY A 15 -22.52 -44.87 55.94
N PRO A 16 -21.76 -45.80 56.57
CA PRO A 16 -22.26 -47.11 56.95
C PRO A 16 -23.19 -47.03 58.16
N LEU A 17 -23.80 -48.16 58.54
CA LEU A 17 -24.54 -48.27 59.80
C LEU A 17 -23.57 -48.06 60.98
N VAL A 18 -23.81 -47.03 61.79
CA VAL A 18 -23.04 -46.72 63.00
C VAL A 18 -24.01 -46.41 64.14
N GLY A 19 -23.58 -46.62 65.38
CA GLY A 19 -24.39 -46.37 66.58
C GLY A 19 -24.39 -47.54 67.57
N THR A 20 -25.17 -47.40 68.64
CA THR A 20 -25.23 -48.36 69.75
C THR A 20 -26.26 -49.47 69.56
N THR A 21 -26.94 -49.51 68.41
CA THR A 21 -27.96 -50.51 68.06
C THR A 21 -27.74 -51.07 66.65
N GLY A 22 -28.28 -52.27 66.39
CA GLY A 22 -28.18 -52.95 65.10
C GLY A 22 -27.14 -54.07 65.05
N THR A 23 -27.16 -54.85 63.97
CA THR A 23 -26.24 -55.96 63.72
C THR A 23 -25.72 -55.93 62.29
N VAL A 24 -24.46 -56.28 62.13
CA VAL A 24 -23.84 -56.55 60.82
C VAL A 24 -23.16 -57.90 60.82
N LYS A 25 -23.10 -58.51 59.64
CA LYS A 25 -22.40 -59.77 59.39
C LYS A 25 -21.14 -59.54 58.58
N ALA A 26 -20.10 -60.33 58.84
CA ALA A 26 -18.86 -60.26 58.09
C ALA A 26 -19.16 -60.41 56.58
N GLY A 27 -18.61 -59.52 55.76
CA GLY A 27 -18.84 -59.50 54.32
C GLY A 27 -20.18 -58.89 53.89
N GLU A 28 -21.04 -58.45 54.81
CA GLU A 28 -22.32 -57.84 54.47
C GLU A 28 -22.11 -56.47 53.79
N PRO A 29 -22.63 -56.28 52.56
CA PRO A 29 -22.51 -55.01 51.85
C PRO A 29 -23.58 -54.03 52.31
N LEU A 30 -23.15 -52.79 52.56
CA LEU A 30 -23.97 -51.65 52.90
C LEU A 30 -23.75 -50.56 51.85
N VAL A 31 -24.78 -50.33 51.03
CA VAL A 31 -24.73 -49.32 49.96
C VAL A 31 -25.21 -47.98 50.52
N ASP A 32 -24.36 -46.96 50.41
CA ASP A 32 -24.76 -45.57 50.61
C ASP A 32 -25.18 -44.99 49.25
N PHE A 33 -26.48 -45.03 48.95
CA PHE A 33 -27.02 -44.50 47.69
C PHE A 33 -26.93 -42.97 47.59
N SER A 34 -26.75 -42.30 48.72
CA SER A 34 -26.65 -40.85 48.84
C SER A 34 -25.20 -40.37 49.04
N GLY A 35 -24.24 -41.28 49.14
CA GLY A 35 -22.87 -40.95 49.47
C GLY A 35 -21.85 -41.70 48.64
N GLU A 36 -20.60 -41.51 49.02
CA GLU A 36 -19.46 -41.67 48.12
C GLU A 36 -18.80 -43.05 48.18
N HIS A 37 -19.32 -43.98 48.97
CA HIS A 37 -18.66 -45.25 49.29
C HIS A 37 -19.62 -46.44 49.41
N LEU A 38 -19.14 -47.62 49.02
CA LEU A 38 -19.67 -48.92 49.44
C LEU A 38 -18.94 -49.36 50.71
N TYR A 39 -19.68 -49.83 51.70
CA TYR A 39 -19.11 -50.34 52.94
C TYR A 39 -19.34 -51.84 53.05
N ILE A 40 -18.31 -52.58 53.49
CA ILE A 40 -18.41 -54.01 53.74
C ILE A 40 -18.02 -54.27 55.19
N ALA A 41 -18.91 -54.84 55.99
CA ALA A 41 -18.61 -55.14 57.38
C ALA A 41 -17.43 -56.14 57.47
N LYS A 42 -16.42 -55.80 58.27
CA LYS A 42 -15.20 -56.61 58.41
C LYS A 42 -15.43 -57.89 59.24
N ALA A 43 -16.39 -57.85 60.16
CA ALA A 43 -16.69 -58.92 61.08
C ALA A 43 -18.16 -58.92 61.49
N ASP A 44 -18.63 -60.04 62.05
CA ASP A 44 -19.90 -60.10 62.75
C ASP A 44 -19.86 -59.19 63.98
N LYS A 45 -20.80 -58.26 64.07
CA LYS A 45 -20.86 -57.33 65.21
C LYS A 45 -22.30 -56.95 65.54
N THR A 46 -22.64 -57.08 66.81
CA THR A 46 -23.89 -56.60 67.39
C THR A 46 -23.59 -55.37 68.22
N ALA A 47 -24.19 -54.23 67.86
CA ALA A 47 -23.96 -52.98 68.55
C ALA A 47 -24.57 -53.02 69.97
N SER A 48 -23.87 -52.40 70.91
CA SER A 48 -24.39 -52.08 72.24
C SER A 48 -23.87 -50.70 72.68
N VAL A 49 -24.33 -50.22 73.83
CA VAL A 49 -23.83 -48.95 74.41
C VAL A 49 -22.31 -49.02 74.69
N SER A 50 -21.81 -50.19 75.11
CA SER A 50 -20.40 -50.40 75.43
C SER A 50 -19.53 -50.80 74.23
N VAL A 51 -20.16 -51.26 73.14
CA VAL A 51 -19.48 -51.70 71.91
C VAL A 51 -20.30 -51.25 70.69
N PRO A 52 -20.25 -49.96 70.31
CA PRO A 52 -21.01 -49.45 69.18
C PRO A 52 -20.46 -49.96 67.84
N LEU A 53 -21.31 -49.95 66.81
CA LEU A 53 -20.86 -49.98 65.42
C LEU A 53 -20.23 -48.64 65.08
N ALA A 54 -19.03 -48.69 64.51
CA ALA A 54 -18.25 -47.54 64.09
C ALA A 54 -17.80 -47.70 62.65
N GLU A 55 -17.41 -46.61 62.00
CA GLU A 55 -16.95 -46.62 60.62
C GLU A 55 -15.73 -47.53 60.40
N ALA A 56 -14.88 -47.66 61.43
CA ALA A 56 -13.72 -48.55 61.43
C ALA A 56 -14.07 -50.04 61.33
N ASP A 57 -15.32 -50.44 61.63
CA ASP A 57 -15.78 -51.81 61.47
C ASP A 57 -16.04 -52.20 60.01
N TYR A 58 -15.94 -51.24 59.07
CA TYR A 58 -16.25 -51.44 57.67
C TYR A 58 -15.04 -51.23 56.78
N LEU A 59 -14.82 -52.11 55.81
CA LEU A 59 -13.96 -51.82 54.67
C LEU A 59 -14.70 -50.81 53.79
N LYS A 60 -14.06 -49.67 53.50
CA LYS A 60 -14.62 -48.61 52.66
C LYS A 60 -14.10 -48.77 51.24
N ILE A 61 -15.00 -48.83 50.27
CA ILE A 61 -14.68 -48.88 48.85
C ILE A 61 -15.21 -47.59 48.23
N PRO A 62 -14.35 -46.70 47.71
CA PRO A 62 -14.79 -45.45 47.10
C PRO A 62 -15.55 -45.70 45.79
N GLY A 63 -16.64 -44.97 45.60
CA GLY A 63 -17.31 -44.85 44.31
C GLY A 63 -16.60 -43.87 43.38
N VAL A 64 -17.01 -43.83 42.12
CA VAL A 64 -16.40 -42.99 41.07
C VAL A 64 -16.36 -41.50 41.45
N ALA A 65 -17.46 -40.95 41.99
CA ALA A 65 -17.52 -39.56 42.42
C ALA A 65 -16.50 -39.20 43.52
N LYS A 66 -16.21 -40.15 44.42
CA LYS A 66 -15.18 -39.97 45.45
C LYS A 66 -13.78 -39.91 44.86
N VAL A 67 -13.54 -40.81 43.90
CA VAL A 67 -12.23 -40.92 43.23
C VAL A 67 -11.98 -39.65 42.43
N ASP A 68 -12.97 -39.19 41.67
CA ASP A 68 -12.90 -37.96 40.88
C ASP A 68 -12.63 -36.73 41.78
N THR A 69 -13.42 -36.57 42.85
CA THR A 69 -13.23 -35.48 43.82
C THR A 69 -11.84 -35.52 44.46
N GLN A 70 -11.32 -36.71 44.77
CA GLN A 70 -9.96 -36.84 45.32
C GLN A 70 -8.89 -36.45 44.30
N ILE A 71 -9.04 -36.83 43.03
CA ILE A 71 -8.12 -36.44 41.95
C ILE A 71 -8.14 -34.91 41.77
N ASP A 72 -9.32 -34.30 41.68
CA ASP A 72 -9.48 -32.85 41.52
C ASP A 72 -8.90 -32.06 42.71
N THR A 73 -9.13 -32.57 43.92
CA THR A 73 -8.56 -32.00 45.14
C THR A 73 -7.03 -32.06 45.10
N LYS A 74 -6.44 -33.16 44.63
CA LYS A 74 -4.99 -33.31 44.53
C LYS A 74 -4.39 -32.43 43.43
N ILE A 75 -5.05 -32.33 42.27
CA ILE A 75 -4.66 -31.40 41.19
C ILE A 75 -4.62 -29.98 41.72
N THR A 76 -5.65 -29.56 42.46
CA THR A 76 -5.73 -28.21 43.05
C THR A 76 -4.68 -28.00 44.13
N ALA A 77 -4.55 -28.93 45.07
CA ALA A 77 -3.62 -28.80 46.21
C ALA A 77 -2.14 -28.77 45.78
N LEU A 78 -1.80 -29.43 44.68
CA LEU A 78 -0.46 -29.43 44.10
C LEU A 78 -0.26 -28.35 43.03
N GLY A 79 -1.28 -27.55 42.73
CA GLY A 79 -1.19 -26.48 41.74
C GLY A 79 -0.90 -26.96 40.32
N LEU A 80 -1.31 -28.18 39.95
CA LEU A 80 -0.96 -28.79 38.66
C LEU A 80 -1.73 -28.18 37.47
N GLY A 81 -2.81 -27.43 37.75
CA GLY A 81 -3.65 -26.79 36.74
C GLY A 81 -4.57 -27.76 35.99
N THR A 82 -5.43 -27.21 35.13
CA THR A 82 -6.45 -28.00 34.39
C THR A 82 -5.85 -28.93 33.33
N ALA A 83 -4.64 -28.62 32.85
CA ALA A 83 -3.91 -29.43 31.88
C ALA A 83 -3.54 -30.83 32.42
N ALA A 84 -3.47 -31.02 33.74
CA ALA A 84 -3.16 -32.30 34.38
C ALA A 84 -4.16 -33.43 34.04
N THR A 85 -5.34 -33.07 33.53
CA THR A 85 -6.39 -34.01 33.09
C THR A 85 -6.28 -34.41 31.61
N LYS A 86 -5.27 -33.92 30.88
CA LYS A 86 -5.11 -34.12 29.44
C LYS A 86 -3.85 -34.93 29.13
N ASN A 87 -3.90 -35.68 28.03
CA ASN A 87 -2.73 -36.39 27.51
C ASN A 87 -1.75 -35.41 26.88
N THR A 88 -0.45 -35.69 27.01
CA THR A 88 0.60 -34.95 26.30
C THR A 88 0.89 -35.55 24.92
N GLY A 89 1.42 -34.75 24.00
CA GLY A 89 1.90 -35.20 22.69
C GLY A 89 1.36 -34.36 21.53
N THR A 90 1.56 -34.84 20.30
CA THR A 90 1.22 -34.11 19.06
C THR A 90 -0.05 -34.60 18.36
N GLY A 91 -0.74 -35.59 18.94
CA GLY A 91 -2.02 -36.09 18.43
C GLY A 91 -3.17 -35.10 18.66
N ASN A 92 -4.25 -35.25 17.89
CA ASN A 92 -5.43 -34.40 18.03
C ASN A 92 -5.99 -34.45 19.47
N GLY A 93 -6.16 -33.28 20.09
CA GLY A 93 -6.67 -33.14 21.46
C GLY A 93 -5.64 -33.31 22.59
N ASN A 94 -4.36 -33.55 22.27
CA ASN A 94 -3.29 -33.61 23.26
C ASN A 94 -2.67 -32.23 23.52
N ILE A 95 -2.02 -32.07 24.69
CA ILE A 95 -1.22 -30.90 25.04
C ILE A 95 0.21 -31.08 24.54
N PRO A 96 0.72 -30.23 23.63
CA PRO A 96 2.11 -30.28 23.21
C PRO A 96 3.06 -29.84 24.33
N ILE A 97 4.23 -30.48 24.42
CA ILE A 97 5.30 -30.10 25.35
C ILE A 97 6.28 -29.19 24.62
N LEU A 98 6.74 -28.14 25.29
CA LEU A 98 7.75 -27.23 24.77
C LEU A 98 9.12 -27.92 24.68
N ASP A 99 9.92 -27.52 23.71
CA ASP A 99 11.32 -27.93 23.58
C ASP A 99 12.22 -27.27 24.65
N ALA A 100 13.52 -27.55 24.58
CA ALA A 100 14.51 -27.02 25.53
C ALA A 100 14.59 -25.48 25.52
N ASP A 101 14.12 -24.82 24.46
CA ASP A 101 14.11 -23.36 24.31
C ASP A 101 12.75 -22.76 24.74
N GLY A 102 11.84 -23.57 25.27
CA GLY A 102 10.51 -23.12 25.69
C GLY A 102 9.58 -22.83 24.52
N LYS A 103 9.80 -23.45 23.36
CA LYS A 103 8.99 -23.26 22.14
C LYS A 103 8.27 -24.53 21.74
N LEU A 104 7.21 -24.37 20.95
CA LEU A 104 6.58 -25.51 20.30
C LEU A 104 7.45 -25.97 19.12
N SER A 105 7.63 -27.27 18.98
CA SER A 105 8.38 -27.85 17.85
C SER A 105 7.71 -27.53 16.51
N ASP A 106 8.51 -27.38 15.46
CA ASP A 106 8.09 -27.19 14.06
C ASP A 106 7.15 -28.31 13.55
N SER A 107 7.14 -29.48 14.20
CA SER A 107 6.20 -30.56 13.88
C SER A 107 4.77 -30.31 14.39
N VAL A 108 4.59 -29.34 15.30
CA VAL A 108 3.31 -28.98 15.92
C VAL A 108 2.71 -27.74 15.28
N ILE A 109 3.53 -26.73 14.97
CA ILE A 109 3.10 -25.51 14.29
C ILE A 109 3.63 -25.54 12.85
N PRO A 110 2.78 -25.39 11.82
CA PRO A 110 3.25 -25.22 10.45
C PRO A 110 4.23 -24.04 10.35
N LYS A 111 5.36 -24.22 9.66
CA LYS A 111 6.33 -23.15 9.39
C LYS A 111 5.69 -22.05 8.55
N VAL A 112 5.07 -21.07 9.21
CA VAL A 112 4.52 -19.88 8.58
C VAL A 112 4.84 -18.68 9.45
N ALA A 113 6.13 -18.35 9.52
CA ALA A 113 6.58 -17.04 9.95
C ALA A 113 7.76 -16.63 9.07
N ILE A 114 7.66 -15.46 8.42
CA ILE A 114 8.85 -14.73 8.00
C ILE A 114 9.60 -14.44 9.29
N THR A 115 10.64 -15.21 9.58
CA THR A 115 11.30 -15.16 10.89
C THR A 115 12.27 -13.99 10.92
N ASN A 116 12.92 -13.69 9.79
CA ASN A 116 13.87 -12.59 9.65
C ASN A 116 13.87 -11.96 8.24
N THR A 117 14.34 -10.71 8.16
CA THR A 117 14.71 -10.03 6.91
C THR A 117 16.19 -9.66 6.94
N TRP A 118 16.94 -10.10 5.94
CA TRP A 118 18.39 -9.93 5.81
C TRP A 118 18.71 -8.96 4.67
N VAL A 119 19.42 -7.87 4.94
CA VAL A 119 19.94 -6.98 3.88
C VAL A 119 21.34 -7.43 3.50
N VAL A 120 21.54 -7.83 2.24
CA VAL A 120 22.78 -8.44 1.75
C VAL A 120 23.27 -7.75 0.47
N ALA A 121 24.59 -7.59 0.37
CA ALA A 121 25.22 -6.85 -0.73
C ALA A 121 25.43 -7.67 -2.02
N SER A 122 25.16 -8.99 -2.02
CA SER A 122 25.33 -9.84 -3.20
C SER A 122 24.61 -11.19 -3.07
N GLN A 123 24.51 -11.94 -4.17
CA GLN A 123 24.09 -13.34 -4.14
C GLN A 123 24.97 -14.22 -3.24
N ALA A 124 26.29 -14.03 -3.29
CA ALA A 124 27.21 -14.83 -2.49
C ALA A 124 26.96 -14.62 -0.99
N ALA A 125 26.71 -13.37 -0.57
CA ALA A 125 26.34 -13.04 0.80
C ALA A 125 24.97 -13.65 1.19
N MET A 126 23.99 -13.65 0.27
CA MET A 126 22.69 -14.29 0.48
C MET A 126 22.81 -15.81 0.72
N LEU A 127 23.64 -16.50 -0.06
CA LEU A 127 23.84 -17.95 0.08
C LEU A 127 24.72 -18.31 1.30
N ALA A 128 25.45 -17.34 1.85
CA ALA A 128 26.33 -17.50 3.01
C ALA A 128 25.68 -17.10 4.35
N LEU A 129 24.38 -16.81 4.38
CA LEU A 129 23.64 -16.60 5.63
C LEU A 129 23.83 -17.82 6.56
N SER A 130 23.87 -17.63 7.88
CA SER A 130 24.20 -18.73 8.82
C SER A 130 22.97 -19.46 9.39
N ASN A 131 21.81 -18.83 9.36
CA ASN A 131 20.62 -19.26 10.11
C ASN A 131 19.30 -18.87 9.42
N ALA A 132 19.30 -18.72 8.09
CA ALA A 132 18.06 -18.44 7.37
C ALA A 132 17.10 -19.64 7.40
N GLN A 133 15.82 -19.37 7.60
CA GLN A 133 14.77 -20.38 7.65
C GLN A 133 13.79 -20.20 6.49
N GLU A 134 13.04 -21.25 6.18
CA GLU A 134 11.97 -21.15 5.18
C GLU A 134 10.99 -20.04 5.58
N GLY A 135 10.70 -19.14 4.64
CA GLY A 135 9.95 -17.90 4.88
C GLY A 135 10.82 -16.66 5.11
N ASP A 136 12.11 -16.78 5.39
CA ASP A 136 13.00 -15.62 5.55
C ASP A 136 13.20 -14.86 4.23
N VAL A 137 13.37 -13.55 4.35
CA VAL A 137 13.56 -12.66 3.20
C VAL A 137 15.01 -12.17 3.13
N ALA A 138 15.61 -12.22 1.94
CA ALA A 138 16.87 -11.57 1.62
C ALA A 138 16.63 -10.39 0.68
N VAL A 139 16.97 -9.18 1.14
CA VAL A 139 16.95 -7.94 0.35
C VAL A 139 18.34 -7.77 -0.27
N ARG A 140 18.43 -7.97 -1.57
CA ARG A 140 19.66 -7.88 -2.36
C ARG A 140 19.84 -6.48 -2.94
N THR A 141 20.77 -5.72 -2.38
CA THR A 141 21.02 -4.33 -2.78
C THR A 141 21.82 -4.20 -4.07
N ASP A 142 22.48 -5.26 -4.52
CA ASP A 142 23.22 -5.29 -5.80
C ASP A 142 22.29 -5.23 -7.02
N ILE A 143 21.06 -5.73 -6.89
CA ILE A 143 20.08 -5.81 -7.98
C ILE A 143 18.72 -5.21 -7.63
N ASN A 144 18.58 -4.58 -6.45
CA ASN A 144 17.33 -4.00 -5.95
C ASN A 144 16.15 -4.98 -5.95
N LYS A 145 16.38 -6.23 -5.52
CA LYS A 145 15.34 -7.27 -5.48
C LYS A 145 15.26 -7.91 -4.09
N SER A 146 14.09 -8.44 -3.78
CA SER A 146 13.85 -9.23 -2.57
C SER A 146 13.57 -10.68 -2.93
N PHE A 147 14.11 -11.61 -2.16
CA PHE A 147 13.92 -13.04 -2.33
C PHE A 147 13.40 -13.64 -1.04
N ILE A 148 12.49 -14.61 -1.13
CA ILE A 148 12.01 -15.40 0.02
C ILE A 148 12.54 -16.84 -0.10
N LEU A 149 13.03 -17.42 1.00
CA LEU A 149 13.46 -18.81 1.02
C LEU A 149 12.24 -19.73 1.04
N LYS A 150 11.96 -20.43 -0.07
CA LYS A 150 10.72 -21.23 -0.23
C LYS A 150 10.84 -22.67 0.29
N THR A 151 12.05 -23.11 0.61
CA THR A 151 12.32 -24.46 1.13
C THR A 151 13.67 -24.49 1.84
N THR A 152 13.88 -25.45 2.74
CA THR A 152 15.11 -25.58 3.54
C THR A 152 16.38 -25.67 2.68
N GLY A 153 17.46 -25.03 3.13
CA GLY A 153 18.76 -25.00 2.47
C GLY A 153 19.05 -23.66 1.80
N TYR A 154 19.38 -22.65 2.60
CA TYR A 154 19.65 -21.27 2.13
C TYR A 154 20.90 -21.15 1.24
N ALA A 155 21.82 -22.10 1.31
CA ALA A 155 23.02 -22.13 0.46
C ALA A 155 22.73 -22.49 -1.01
N THR A 156 21.51 -22.92 -1.33
CA THR A 156 21.09 -23.30 -2.69
C THR A 156 20.25 -22.20 -3.31
N LEU A 157 20.74 -21.60 -4.41
CA LEU A 157 20.04 -20.50 -5.10
C LEU A 157 18.61 -20.86 -5.55
N ALA A 158 18.39 -22.08 -6.04
CA ALA A 158 17.08 -22.55 -6.52
C ALA A 158 15.99 -22.60 -5.43
N ASN A 159 16.39 -22.57 -4.15
CA ASN A 159 15.49 -22.52 -3.00
C ASN A 159 14.98 -21.10 -2.72
N TRP A 160 15.56 -20.07 -3.34
CA TRP A 160 15.11 -18.69 -3.22
C TRP A 160 14.12 -18.34 -4.33
N GLN A 161 12.98 -17.76 -3.95
CA GLN A 161 11.97 -17.23 -4.86
C GLN A 161 12.07 -15.71 -4.89
N GLU A 162 12.28 -15.12 -6.07
CA GLU A 162 12.16 -13.67 -6.24
C GLU A 162 10.72 -13.23 -5.96
N LEU A 163 10.55 -12.23 -5.10
CA LEU A 163 9.27 -11.57 -4.89
C LEU A 163 9.06 -10.56 -6.02
N LEU A 164 8.03 -10.78 -6.83
CA LEU A 164 7.66 -9.85 -7.89
C LEU A 164 7.17 -8.55 -7.25
N THR A 165 7.81 -7.44 -7.59
CA THR A 165 7.24 -6.12 -7.33
C THR A 165 6.13 -5.86 -8.35
N PRO A 166 5.10 -5.06 -8.00
CA PRO A 166 4.15 -4.59 -9.00
C PRO A 166 4.89 -4.00 -10.19
N THR A 167 4.46 -4.32 -11.41
CA THR A 167 4.97 -3.63 -12.60
C THR A 167 4.52 -2.18 -12.49
N ASP A 168 5.44 -1.26 -12.24
CA ASP A 168 5.14 0.15 -12.23
C ASP A 168 4.40 0.52 -13.54
N SER A 169 3.38 1.38 -13.42
CA SER A 169 2.42 1.74 -14.48
C SER A 169 3.04 2.32 -15.75
N VAL A 170 4.34 2.63 -15.73
CA VAL A 170 5.13 3.00 -16.91
C VAL A 170 6.27 2.00 -17.08
N THR A 171 6.12 1.09 -18.03
CA THR A 171 7.15 0.07 -18.34
C THR A 171 8.34 0.65 -19.10
N SER A 172 8.16 1.76 -19.82
CA SER A 172 9.25 2.47 -20.50
C SER A 172 8.84 3.90 -20.89
N VAL A 173 9.83 4.78 -21.06
CA VAL A 173 9.69 6.09 -21.72
C VAL A 173 10.56 6.09 -22.97
N ASN A 174 9.93 6.11 -24.14
CA ASN A 174 10.62 6.01 -25.43
C ASN A 174 11.63 4.84 -25.49
N GLY A 175 11.25 3.67 -24.97
CA GLY A 175 12.10 2.46 -24.92
C GLY A 175 13.16 2.43 -23.82
N SER A 176 13.33 3.52 -23.05
CA SER A 176 14.23 3.56 -21.89
C SER A 176 13.52 3.04 -20.63
N THR A 177 14.25 2.29 -19.80
CA THR A 177 13.76 1.68 -18.55
C THR A 177 14.67 2.09 -17.36
N GLY A 178 14.17 1.98 -16.13
CA GLY A 178 14.91 2.36 -14.91
C GLY A 178 14.87 3.86 -14.60
N ALA A 179 15.97 4.42 -14.08
CA ALA A 179 16.09 5.85 -13.80
C ALA A 179 16.27 6.64 -15.11
N VAL A 180 15.17 7.10 -15.69
CA VAL A 180 15.19 7.80 -16.99
C VAL A 180 15.45 9.29 -16.79
N THR A 181 16.56 9.79 -17.33
CA THR A 181 16.78 11.23 -17.55
C THR A 181 16.45 11.56 -18.99
N VAL A 182 15.40 12.35 -19.22
CA VAL A 182 14.98 12.73 -20.57
C VAL A 182 15.89 13.84 -21.08
N THR A 183 16.59 13.56 -22.18
CA THR A 183 17.37 14.54 -22.94
C THR A 183 16.69 14.83 -24.28
N LEU A 184 17.10 15.89 -24.97
CA LEU A 184 16.56 16.24 -26.30
C LEU A 184 16.72 15.09 -27.31
N ALA A 185 17.81 14.33 -27.22
CA ALA A 185 18.02 13.13 -28.02
C ALA A 185 16.93 12.06 -27.78
N GLY A 186 16.47 11.94 -26.53
CA GLY A 186 15.43 11.01 -26.10
C GLY A 186 14.00 11.38 -26.52
N LEU A 187 13.79 12.51 -27.21
CA LEU A 187 12.48 12.94 -27.74
C LEU A 187 12.33 12.66 -29.25
N GLY A 188 13.21 11.84 -29.84
CA GLY A 188 13.15 11.49 -31.26
C GLY A 188 14.07 12.32 -32.16
N GLY A 189 15.17 12.85 -31.62
CA GLY A 189 16.32 13.27 -32.43
C GLY A 189 16.12 14.53 -33.29
N VAL A 190 15.31 15.51 -32.86
CA VAL A 190 15.42 16.86 -33.42
C VAL A 190 16.77 17.42 -32.96
N SER A 191 17.75 17.50 -33.88
CA SER A 191 19.05 18.08 -33.54
C SER A 191 18.87 19.49 -32.99
N THR A 192 19.74 19.94 -32.08
CA THR A 192 19.77 21.36 -31.66
C THR A 192 19.86 22.30 -32.85
N THR A 193 20.49 21.87 -33.95
CA THR A 193 20.52 22.58 -35.23
C THR A 193 19.15 22.67 -35.90
N THR A 194 18.31 21.63 -35.83
CA THR A 194 16.93 21.63 -36.34
C THR A 194 15.99 22.44 -35.46
N TYR A 195 16.17 22.39 -34.14
CA TYR A 195 15.46 23.25 -33.19
C TYR A 195 15.83 24.74 -33.38
N ASN A 196 17.12 25.04 -33.56
CA ASN A 196 17.58 26.40 -33.84
C ASN A 196 17.33 26.84 -35.30
N ALA A 197 17.06 25.92 -36.23
CA ALA A 197 16.60 26.27 -37.58
C ALA A 197 15.18 26.88 -37.58
N HIS A 198 14.40 26.70 -36.50
CA HIS A 198 13.17 27.47 -36.31
C HIS A 198 13.40 28.99 -36.15
N VAL A 199 14.64 29.44 -35.92
CA VAL A 199 14.96 30.88 -35.85
C VAL A 199 14.75 31.58 -37.19
N ALA A 200 14.72 30.84 -38.31
CA ALA A 200 14.46 31.38 -39.64
C ALA A 200 13.31 30.67 -40.40
N ALA A 201 12.66 29.67 -39.79
CA ALA A 201 11.57 28.94 -40.43
C ALA A 201 10.24 29.67 -40.20
N ASP A 202 9.60 30.09 -41.29
CA ASP A 202 8.23 30.63 -41.29
C ASP A 202 7.17 29.54 -41.03
N VAL A 203 7.58 28.31 -40.69
CA VAL A 203 6.70 27.15 -40.43
C VAL A 203 5.74 27.41 -39.27
N HIS A 204 6.12 28.26 -38.32
CA HIS A 204 5.24 28.67 -37.21
C HIS A 204 4.22 29.75 -37.61
N LEU A 205 4.37 30.34 -38.81
CA LEU A 205 3.43 31.30 -39.37
C LEU A 205 2.39 30.59 -40.23
N THR A 206 1.13 30.97 -40.05
CA THR A 206 0.04 30.55 -40.93
C THR A 206 0.24 31.09 -42.35
N THR A 207 -0.35 30.42 -43.35
CA THR A 207 -0.34 30.90 -44.75
C THR A 207 -0.79 32.36 -44.87
N THR A 208 -1.79 32.76 -44.08
CA THR A 208 -2.28 34.15 -44.02
C THR A 208 -1.19 35.12 -43.55
N GLN A 209 -0.46 34.81 -42.48
CA GLN A 209 0.63 35.65 -41.98
C GLN A 209 1.78 35.78 -42.97
N LYS A 210 2.13 34.70 -43.67
CA LYS A 210 3.14 34.72 -44.74
C LYS A 210 2.72 35.63 -45.89
N ASN A 211 1.47 35.51 -46.33
CA ASN A 211 0.92 36.37 -47.38
C ASN A 211 0.90 37.84 -46.97
N ILE A 212 0.61 38.15 -45.71
CA ILE A 212 0.68 39.52 -45.20
C ILE A 212 2.10 40.07 -45.31
N LEU A 213 3.10 39.35 -44.78
CA LEU A 213 4.50 39.79 -44.77
C LEU A 213 5.06 39.96 -46.19
N ALA A 214 4.72 39.05 -47.10
CA ALA A 214 5.14 39.12 -48.51
C ALA A 214 4.57 40.34 -49.26
N ASN A 215 3.42 40.87 -48.81
CA ASN A 215 2.76 42.02 -49.42
C ASN A 215 3.07 43.36 -48.72
N VAL A 216 3.94 43.36 -47.70
CA VAL A 216 4.46 44.61 -47.13
C VAL A 216 5.43 45.25 -48.13
N LEU A 217 5.04 46.38 -48.71
CA LEU A 217 5.88 47.14 -49.64
C LEU A 217 6.57 48.31 -48.93
N ASN A 218 7.86 48.50 -49.17
CA ASN A 218 8.57 49.72 -48.77
C ASN A 218 8.16 50.87 -49.71
N THR A 219 7.55 51.92 -49.17
CA THR A 219 7.22 53.13 -49.94
C THR A 219 8.34 54.15 -49.81
N ARG A 220 8.82 54.69 -50.95
CA ARG A 220 9.81 55.76 -51.01
C ARG A 220 9.36 56.81 -52.01
N ILE A 221 9.46 58.09 -51.64
CA ILE A 221 9.33 59.22 -52.58
C ILE A 221 10.71 59.46 -53.20
N PHE A 222 10.77 59.57 -54.52
CA PHE A 222 12.00 59.81 -55.28
C PHE A 222 11.72 60.84 -56.36
N ASP A 223 12.73 61.60 -56.74
CA ASP A 223 12.66 62.66 -57.71
C ASP A 223 13.04 62.16 -59.12
N GLY A 224 12.34 62.64 -60.15
CA GLY A 224 12.58 62.24 -61.54
C GLY A 224 13.67 63.09 -62.21
N THR A 225 14.19 62.63 -63.35
CA THR A 225 15.07 63.43 -64.19
C THR A 225 14.42 64.77 -64.54
N GLY A 226 15.04 65.89 -64.14
CA GLY A 226 14.50 67.25 -64.29
C GLY A 226 13.86 67.83 -63.03
N SER A 227 13.88 67.10 -61.91
CA SER A 227 13.52 67.63 -60.60
C SER A 227 14.71 68.36 -59.96
N GLU A 228 14.43 69.41 -59.20
CA GLU A 228 15.45 70.11 -58.42
C GLU A 228 15.49 69.56 -56.99
N SER A 229 16.67 69.12 -56.55
CA SER A 229 16.91 68.75 -55.16
C SER A 229 17.45 69.97 -54.42
N LEU A 230 16.67 70.52 -53.49
CA LEU A 230 17.05 71.70 -52.72
C LEU A 230 17.82 71.28 -51.46
N GLY A 231 19.05 71.79 -51.31
CA GLY A 231 19.97 71.36 -50.25
C GLY A 231 19.64 71.87 -48.84
N THR A 232 18.62 72.71 -48.67
CA THR A 232 18.18 73.22 -47.36
C THR A 232 16.66 73.31 -47.29
N LEU A 233 16.11 73.14 -46.09
CA LEU A 233 14.67 73.30 -45.83
C LEU A 233 14.20 74.74 -46.14
N ALA A 234 14.99 75.75 -45.75
CA ALA A 234 14.66 77.15 -46.03
C ALA A 234 14.61 77.45 -47.54
N GLY A 235 15.50 76.84 -48.33
CA GLY A 235 15.46 76.95 -49.79
C GLY A 235 14.22 76.28 -50.39
N PHE A 236 13.85 75.12 -49.85
CA PHE A 236 12.61 74.42 -50.23
C PHE A 236 11.37 75.25 -49.92
N ASP A 237 11.21 75.74 -48.70
CA ASP A 237 10.04 76.50 -48.26
C ASP A 237 9.86 77.80 -49.07
N ALA A 238 10.95 78.42 -49.53
CA ALA A 238 10.91 79.59 -50.40
C ALA A 238 10.55 79.27 -51.85
N ALA A 239 10.79 78.04 -52.32
CA ALA A 239 10.58 77.61 -53.70
C ALA A 239 9.21 76.94 -53.93
N VAL A 240 8.51 76.53 -52.86
CA VAL A 240 7.19 75.90 -52.95
C VAL A 240 6.06 76.86 -52.61
N ILE A 241 4.86 76.57 -53.12
CA ILE A 241 3.65 77.27 -52.69
C ILE A 241 3.25 76.69 -51.33
N PRO A 242 3.20 77.50 -50.25
CA PRO A 242 2.80 77.01 -48.93
C PRO A 242 1.41 76.40 -48.94
N ASP A 243 1.26 75.26 -48.26
CA ASP A 243 0.03 74.49 -48.09
C ASP A 243 -0.65 74.03 -49.40
N ALA A 244 0.07 74.06 -50.53
CA ALA A 244 -0.50 73.72 -51.84
C ALA A 244 -0.85 72.25 -52.04
N ILE A 245 -0.24 71.35 -51.29
CA ILE A 245 -0.60 69.93 -51.28
C ILE A 245 -1.29 69.62 -49.96
N LYS A 246 -2.49 69.04 -50.05
CA LYS A 246 -3.21 68.47 -48.91
C LYS A 246 -2.97 66.97 -48.89
N VAL A 247 -2.73 66.43 -47.70
CA VAL A 247 -2.61 65.00 -47.46
C VAL A 247 -3.64 64.59 -46.41
N TYR A 248 -4.43 63.58 -46.73
CA TYR A 248 -5.41 62.99 -45.82
C TYR A 248 -5.10 61.52 -45.59
N GLN A 249 -5.00 61.11 -44.33
CA GLN A 249 -4.75 59.73 -43.94
C GLN A 249 -6.08 58.98 -43.77
N VAL A 250 -6.18 57.82 -44.43
CA VAL A 250 -7.31 56.88 -44.29
C VAL A 250 -6.79 55.58 -43.70
N VAL A 251 -7.33 55.17 -42.57
CA VAL A 251 -7.08 53.83 -42.01
C VAL A 251 -8.16 52.88 -42.54
N ASP A 252 -7.77 51.93 -43.39
CA ASP A 252 -8.68 50.92 -43.94
C ASP A 252 -8.61 49.64 -43.11
N SER A 253 -9.60 49.48 -42.23
CA SER A 253 -9.73 48.33 -41.35
C SER A 253 -10.34 47.08 -42.01
N ASN A 254 -10.71 47.15 -43.29
CA ASN A 254 -11.22 45.97 -44.01
C ASN A 254 -10.09 45.03 -44.49
N TYR A 255 -8.83 45.43 -44.32
CA TYR A 255 -7.66 44.59 -44.50
C TYR A 255 -7.17 44.05 -43.14
N THR A 256 -6.59 42.85 -43.15
CA THR A 256 -5.88 42.26 -42.00
C THR A 256 -4.42 42.03 -42.37
N PRO A 257 -3.46 42.75 -41.78
CA PRO A 257 -3.64 43.87 -40.85
C PRO A 257 -4.27 45.09 -41.54
N SER A 258 -4.83 46.01 -40.77
CA SER A 258 -5.37 47.26 -41.32
C SER A 258 -4.27 48.01 -42.06
N VAL A 259 -4.61 48.59 -43.21
CA VAL A 259 -3.66 49.34 -44.04
C VAL A 259 -3.89 50.83 -43.89
N VAL A 260 -2.81 51.61 -43.97
CA VAL A 260 -2.89 53.07 -44.01
C VAL A 260 -2.75 53.52 -45.46
N LYS A 261 -3.76 54.25 -45.95
CA LYS A 261 -3.78 54.87 -47.29
C LYS A 261 -3.63 56.38 -47.12
N TYR A 262 -2.94 57.02 -48.05
CA TYR A 262 -2.84 58.47 -48.11
C TYR A 262 -3.52 58.97 -49.38
N GLN A 263 -4.42 59.93 -49.23
CA GLN A 263 -4.99 60.69 -50.33
C GLN A 263 -4.22 62.00 -50.44
N ILE A 264 -3.77 62.32 -51.65
CA ILE A 264 -3.00 63.52 -51.94
C ILE A 264 -3.81 64.35 -52.92
N GLY A 265 -3.99 65.63 -52.61
CA GLY A 265 -4.71 66.56 -53.46
C GLY A 265 -3.99 67.90 -53.53
N ILE A 266 -4.23 68.65 -54.59
CA ILE A 266 -3.79 70.04 -54.69
C ILE A 266 -4.87 70.93 -54.06
N ASP A 267 -4.47 71.87 -53.21
CA ASP A 267 -5.36 72.86 -52.62
C ASP A 267 -5.98 73.72 -53.73
N THR A 268 -7.30 73.67 -53.84
CA THR A 268 -8.04 74.38 -54.89
C THR A 268 -7.88 75.90 -54.80
N THR A 269 -7.55 76.45 -53.62
CA THR A 269 -7.26 77.88 -53.42
C THR A 269 -5.89 78.29 -53.95
N LYS A 270 -5.02 77.32 -54.25
CA LYS A 270 -3.67 77.52 -54.76
C LYS A 270 -3.55 77.19 -56.26
N VAL A 271 -4.66 76.87 -56.92
CA VAL A 271 -4.76 76.56 -58.36
C VAL A 271 -5.64 77.59 -59.05
N LEU A 272 -5.26 78.00 -60.26
CA LEU A 272 -6.12 78.83 -61.11
C LEU A 272 -7.35 78.02 -61.54
N GLN A 273 -8.52 78.49 -61.16
CA GLN A 273 -9.82 77.98 -61.58
C GLN A 273 -10.33 78.78 -62.79
N PRO A 274 -11.34 78.28 -63.54
CA PRO A 274 -11.93 79.03 -64.65
C PRO A 274 -12.45 80.43 -64.29
N SER A 275 -12.74 80.68 -63.00
CA SER A 275 -13.16 81.98 -62.47
C SER A 275 -12.04 82.76 -61.76
N SER A 276 -10.80 82.28 -61.80
CA SER A 276 -9.66 82.98 -61.19
C SER A 276 -9.31 84.23 -62.00
N ILE A 277 -9.15 85.36 -61.30
CA ILE A 277 -8.71 86.61 -61.90
C ILE A 277 -7.20 86.51 -62.14
N ILE A 278 -6.81 86.39 -63.41
CA ILE A 278 -5.42 86.47 -63.83
C ILE A 278 -5.17 87.95 -64.15
N ASP A 279 -4.22 88.57 -63.44
CA ASP A 279 -3.73 89.91 -63.78
C ASP A 279 -4.81 91.02 -63.79
N GLY A 280 -5.72 90.99 -62.80
CA GLY A 280 -6.73 92.03 -62.61
C GLY A 280 -7.83 92.13 -63.69
N GLY A 281 -7.85 91.22 -64.66
CA GLY A 281 -8.85 91.17 -65.72
C GLY A 281 -9.88 90.06 -65.50
N THR A 282 -11.17 90.40 -65.57
CA THR A 282 -12.25 89.44 -65.83
C THR A 282 -12.20 89.05 -67.31
N TYR A 283 -11.95 87.78 -67.62
CA TYR A 283 -12.21 87.20 -68.94
C TYR A 283 -13.43 86.29 -68.86
#